data_AF-A0A2T2VBD9-F1
#
_entry.id   AF-A0A2T2VBD9-F1
#
_cell.length_a   1.000
_cell.length_b   1.000
_cell.length_c   1.000
_cell.angle_alpha   90.00
_cell.angle_beta   90.00
_cell.angle_gamma   90.00
#
_symmetry.space_group_name_H-M   'P 1'
#
loop_
_entity.id
_entity.type
_entity.pdbx_description
1 polymer ?
#
loop_
_entity_poly.entity_id
_entity_poly.type
_entity_poly.pdbx_seq_one_letter_code
_entity_poly.pdbx_strand_id
1 'polypeptide(L)'
;MTAARATGTNPRGELFSHSPFFYFGHLPDGLLSRSASPMDFHALTDQLKARFEENARNVSGSHWVYEVMTDNQRSQVVHLLYKQQRENGRDADRIVADSPIGPLPRRYDLEKLLRRNAELDVGAICIEDFRNEEGDQVTYLTLRASHLLSTLDFEEVWEMIEKVARMADVIERDVYASDLH
;
A
#
# COMPACT_ATOMS: atom_id res chain seq x y z
N MET A 1 -36.79 -42.72 38.66
CA MET A 1 -38.11 -42.12 38.95
C MET A 1 -37.98 -41.23 40.18
N THR A 2 -38.37 -39.97 40.00
CA THR A 2 -38.89 -39.02 41.00
C THR A 2 -37.94 -38.40 42.03
N ALA A 3 -38.15 -37.09 42.20
CA ALA A 3 -37.32 -36.06 42.81
C ALA A 3 -37.53 -35.88 44.32
N ALA A 4 -36.63 -35.14 44.97
CA ALA A 4 -37.00 -34.08 45.92
C ALA A 4 -35.78 -33.17 46.24
N ARG A 5 -35.99 -31.86 46.11
CA ARG A 5 -35.16 -30.80 46.71
C ARG A 5 -35.37 -30.77 48.21
N ALA A 6 -34.32 -30.52 48.98
CA ALA A 6 -34.40 -29.82 50.26
C ALA A 6 -33.12 -28.99 50.50
N THR A 7 -33.35 -27.73 50.81
CA THR A 7 -32.39 -26.65 51.06
C THR A 7 -32.12 -26.47 52.55
N GLY A 8 -30.87 -26.10 52.89
CA GLY A 8 -30.47 -25.40 54.13
C GLY A 8 -29.59 -26.24 55.08
N THR A 9 -28.53 -25.75 55.74
CA THR A 9 -27.97 -24.40 55.90
C THR A 9 -26.62 -24.45 56.65
N ASN A 10 -25.66 -23.62 56.21
CA ASN A 10 -24.61 -22.82 56.93
C ASN A 10 -23.50 -23.51 57.79
N PRO A 11 -22.27 -22.93 57.91
CA PRO A 11 -22.09 -21.58 58.49
C PRO A 11 -20.96 -20.69 57.90
N ARG A 12 -21.28 -19.38 57.81
CA ARG A 12 -20.42 -18.17 57.82
C ARG A 12 -20.23 -17.46 56.48
N GLY A 13 -20.79 -16.24 56.38
CA GLY A 13 -20.47 -15.28 55.32
C GLY A 13 -21.46 -14.13 55.16
N GLU A 14 -21.58 -13.31 56.21
CA GLU A 14 -21.87 -11.85 56.21
C GLU A 14 -23.18 -11.26 55.61
N LEU A 15 -23.65 -10.22 56.31
CA LEU A 15 -24.90 -9.45 56.17
C LEU A 15 -24.56 -7.99 55.83
N PHE A 16 -25.32 -7.31 54.95
CA PHE A 16 -25.79 -5.89 55.00
C PHE A 16 -26.73 -5.69 53.77
N SER A 17 -28.00 -5.25 53.83
CA SER A 17 -28.72 -4.13 54.47
C SER A 17 -28.54 -2.75 53.80
N HIS A 18 -29.65 -2.01 53.68
CA HIS A 18 -30.06 -0.96 52.73
C HIS A 18 -29.32 0.40 52.71
N SER A 19 -29.24 1.05 51.53
CA SER A 19 -29.84 2.38 51.21
C SER A 19 -29.26 3.02 49.91
N PRO A 20 -30.00 3.94 49.23
CA PRO A 20 -29.70 4.47 47.90
C PRO A 20 -28.96 5.82 47.94
N PHE A 21 -28.74 6.43 46.77
CA PHE A 21 -28.09 7.71 46.44
C PHE A 21 -26.62 7.61 46.01
N PHE A 22 -26.39 7.62 44.69
CA PHE A 22 -25.37 8.49 44.10
C PHE A 22 -25.84 9.06 42.76
N TYR A 23 -25.48 10.33 42.61
CA TYR A 23 -25.85 11.33 41.62
C TYR A 23 -25.66 10.90 40.15
N PHE A 24 -26.61 11.30 39.30
CA PHE A 24 -26.39 11.54 37.88
C PHE A 24 -25.38 12.67 37.71
N GLY A 25 -24.16 12.34 37.28
CA GLY A 25 -23.22 13.29 36.71
C GLY A 25 -23.19 13.08 35.19
N HIS A 26 -23.78 14.00 34.44
CA HIS A 26 -23.59 14.12 33.00
C HIS A 26 -22.08 14.23 32.69
N LEU A 27 -21.52 13.17 32.11
CA LEU A 27 -20.30 13.30 31.31
C LEU A 27 -20.76 13.71 29.90
N PRO A 28 -20.18 14.77 29.31
CA PRO A 28 -20.49 15.10 27.93
C PRO A 28 -20.00 13.97 27.02
N ASP A 29 -20.94 13.33 26.34
CA ASP A 29 -20.70 12.52 25.14
C ASP A 29 -19.96 13.40 24.13
N GLY A 30 -18.67 13.15 23.91
CA GLY A 30 -17.92 14.03 23.02
C GLY A 30 -16.42 13.84 22.98
N LEU A 31 -15.92 12.61 23.02
CA LEU A 31 -14.60 12.30 22.45
C LEU A 31 -14.63 10.85 21.98
N LEU A 32 -15.47 10.63 20.96
CA LEU A 32 -15.24 9.57 20.00
C LEU A 32 -13.82 9.79 19.47
N SER A 33 -12.90 8.93 19.91
CA SER A 33 -11.73 8.56 19.13
C SER A 33 -12.17 8.55 17.67
N ARG A 34 -11.67 9.50 16.88
CA ARG A 34 -11.79 9.44 15.43
C ARG A 34 -11.09 8.15 15.01
N SER A 35 -11.83 7.04 14.94
CA SER A 35 -11.45 5.98 14.04
C SER A 35 -11.56 6.62 12.66
N ALA A 36 -10.43 7.11 12.14
CA ALA A 36 -10.34 7.46 10.75
C ALA A 36 -10.89 6.24 9.99
N SER A 37 -11.93 6.45 9.19
CA SER A 37 -12.34 5.41 8.25
C SER A 37 -11.09 4.99 7.49
N PRO A 38 -10.79 3.68 7.39
CA PRO A 38 -9.60 3.24 6.67
C PRO A 38 -9.62 3.87 5.28
N MET A 39 -8.53 4.53 4.91
CA MET A 39 -8.41 5.17 3.62
C MET A 39 -8.58 4.09 2.55
N ASP A 40 -9.54 4.29 1.64
CA ASP A 40 -9.70 3.41 0.48
C ASP A 40 -8.88 3.93 -0.70
N PHE A 41 -8.74 3.10 -1.73
CA PHE A 41 -7.94 3.43 -2.90
C PHE A 41 -8.44 4.69 -3.62
N HIS A 42 -9.75 4.93 -3.64
CA HIS A 42 -10.33 6.12 -4.28
C HIS A 42 -9.94 7.39 -3.53
N ALA A 43 -10.17 7.43 -2.21
CA ALA A 43 -9.81 8.55 -1.35
C ALA A 43 -8.31 8.87 -1.38
N LEU A 44 -7.47 7.84 -1.48
CA LEU A 44 -6.03 8.02 -1.71
C LEU A 44 -5.75 8.68 -3.06
N THR A 45 -6.31 8.14 -4.15
CA THR A 45 -6.02 8.65 -5.49
C THR A 45 -6.54 10.07 -5.73
N ASP A 46 -7.61 10.48 -5.05
CA ASP A 46 -8.08 11.86 -5.06
C ASP A 46 -7.09 12.82 -4.40
N GLN A 47 -6.51 12.43 -3.26
CA GLN A 47 -5.46 13.21 -2.59
C GLN A 47 -4.17 13.26 -3.43
N LEU A 48 -3.76 12.13 -4.00
CA LEU A 48 -2.61 12.08 -4.91
C LEU A 48 -2.83 12.94 -6.15
N LYS A 49 -4.03 12.94 -6.73
CA LYS A 49 -4.37 13.83 -7.85
C LYS A 49 -4.24 15.29 -7.45
N ALA A 50 -4.70 15.68 -6.26
CA ALA A 50 -4.52 17.03 -5.76
C ALA A 50 -3.03 17.39 -5.55
N ARG A 51 -2.19 16.40 -5.19
CA ARG A 51 -0.75 16.58 -4.95
C ARG A 51 0.09 16.71 -6.21
N PHE A 52 -0.24 15.94 -7.25
CA PHE A 52 0.48 15.89 -8.54
C PHE A 52 -0.13 16.79 -9.61
N GLU A 53 -1.36 17.28 -9.40
CA GLU A 53 -2.07 18.19 -10.29
C GLU A 53 -2.18 17.64 -11.73
N GLU A 54 -1.67 18.38 -12.72
CA GLU A 54 -1.69 17.99 -14.14
C GLU A 54 -0.81 16.77 -14.45
N ASN A 55 0.11 16.43 -13.56
CA ASN A 55 0.97 15.25 -13.68
C ASN A 55 0.28 13.96 -13.22
N ALA A 56 -1.01 14.00 -12.87
CA ALA A 56 -1.80 12.82 -12.53
C ALA A 56 -2.87 12.52 -13.58
N ARG A 57 -2.90 11.26 -14.04
CA ARG A 57 -3.88 10.77 -15.01
C ARG A 57 -4.54 9.48 -14.52
N ASN A 58 -5.87 9.45 -14.54
CA ASN A 58 -6.64 8.23 -14.34
C ASN A 58 -6.70 7.42 -15.65
N VAL A 59 -6.34 6.14 -15.59
CA VAL A 59 -6.47 5.19 -16.72
C VAL A 59 -7.72 4.32 -16.54
N SER A 60 -7.95 3.82 -15.32
CA SER A 60 -9.17 3.09 -14.95
C SER A 60 -9.41 3.14 -13.44
N GLY A 61 -10.51 2.54 -12.98
CA GLY A 61 -10.86 2.50 -11.55
C GLY A 61 -9.79 1.86 -10.63
N SER A 62 -8.90 1.02 -11.18
CA SER A 62 -7.81 0.38 -10.45
C SER A 62 -6.42 0.79 -10.93
N HIS A 63 -6.32 1.81 -11.80
CA HIS A 63 -5.05 2.20 -12.41
C HIS A 63 -4.95 3.72 -12.59
N TRP A 64 -3.95 4.29 -11.94
CA TRP A 64 -3.52 5.68 -12.11
C TRP A 64 -2.09 5.76 -12.62
N VAL A 65 -1.78 6.87 -13.26
CA VAL A 65 -0.44 7.19 -13.76
C VAL A 65 -0.06 8.56 -13.21
N TYR A 66 1.15 8.63 -12.65
CA TYR A 66 1.74 9.85 -12.11
C TYR A 66 3.07 10.12 -12.82
N GLU A 67 3.25 11.33 -13.31
CA GLU A 67 4.53 11.81 -13.82
C GLU A 67 5.28 12.52 -12.69
N VAL A 68 6.49 12.05 -12.40
CA VAL A 68 7.31 12.55 -11.30
C VAL A 68 8.57 13.19 -11.87
N MET A 69 8.77 14.47 -11.59
CA MET A 69 10.00 15.16 -11.97
C MET A 69 11.17 14.64 -11.13
N THR A 70 12.15 14.00 -11.76
CA THR A 70 13.33 13.43 -11.09
C THR A 70 14.54 14.37 -11.15
N ASP A 71 14.60 15.22 -12.18
CA ASP A 71 15.62 16.27 -12.39
C ASP A 71 15.03 17.44 -13.22
N ASN A 72 15.79 18.51 -13.44
CA ASN A 72 15.36 19.75 -14.10
C ASN A 72 14.79 19.57 -15.53
N GLN A 73 15.08 18.44 -16.19
CA GLN A 73 14.60 18.11 -17.55
C GLN A 73 14.27 16.62 -17.71
N ARG A 74 14.07 15.90 -16.60
CA ARG A 74 13.74 14.47 -16.62
C ARG A 74 12.53 14.22 -15.72
N SER A 75 11.67 13.35 -16.21
CA SER A 75 10.54 12.84 -15.47
C SER A 75 10.50 11.32 -15.62
N GLN A 76 9.97 10.67 -14.58
CA GLN A 76 9.65 9.25 -14.64
C GLN A 76 8.15 9.05 -14.47
N VAL A 77 7.60 8.14 -15.26
CA VAL A 77 6.21 7.73 -15.12
C VAL A 77 6.10 6.61 -14.08
N VAL A 78 5.13 6.73 -13.17
CA VAL A 78 4.79 5.72 -12.18
C VAL A 78 3.33 5.31 -12.34
N HIS A 79 3.12 4.03 -12.54
CA HIS A 79 1.82 3.38 -12.55
C HIS A 79 1.46 2.99 -11.12
N LEU A 80 0.34 3.49 -10.62
CA LEU A 80 -0.26 3.05 -9.36
C LEU A 80 -1.41 2.10 -9.65
N LEU A 81 -1.24 0.84 -9.27
CA LEU A 81 -2.18 -0.25 -9.54
C LEU A 81 -2.79 -0.75 -8.24
N TYR A 82 -4.12 -0.83 -8.21
CA TYR A 82 -4.83 -1.56 -7.18
C TYR A 82 -4.99 -3.02 -7.61
N LYS A 83 -4.44 -3.94 -6.83
CA LYS A 83 -4.50 -5.38 -7.07
C LYS A 83 -5.30 -6.05 -5.97
N GLN A 84 -6.46 -6.58 -6.35
CA GLN A 84 -7.28 -7.40 -5.48
C GLN A 84 -6.66 -8.77 -5.30
N GLN A 85 -6.44 -9.17 -4.05
CA GLN A 85 -5.91 -10.50 -3.76
C GLN A 85 -6.54 -11.04 -2.48
N ARG A 86 -7.15 -12.22 -2.60
CA ARG A 86 -7.66 -12.97 -1.45
C ARG A 86 -6.78 -14.18 -1.23
N GLU A 87 -6.19 -14.28 -0.05
CA GLU A 87 -5.37 -15.43 0.35
C GLU A 87 -5.95 -16.04 1.62
N ASN A 88 -6.33 -17.33 1.55
CA ASN A 88 -6.85 -18.08 2.71
C ASN A 88 -8.03 -17.39 3.44
N GLY A 89 -8.90 -16.71 2.69
CA GLY A 89 -10.05 -15.98 3.25
C GLY A 89 -9.71 -14.64 3.91
N ARG A 90 -8.44 -14.20 3.86
CA ARG A 90 -8.01 -12.86 4.28
C ARG A 90 -7.87 -11.95 3.07
N ASP A 91 -8.29 -10.70 3.28
CA ASP A 91 -8.05 -9.62 2.34
C ASP A 91 -6.56 -9.26 2.37
N ALA A 92 -5.90 -9.45 1.24
CA ALA A 92 -4.49 -9.16 1.00
C ALA A 92 -4.32 -8.15 -0.13
N ASP A 93 -5.35 -7.32 -0.34
CA ASP A 93 -5.37 -6.27 -1.34
C ASP A 93 -4.15 -5.34 -1.23
N ARG A 94 -3.59 -5.00 -2.39
CA ARG A 94 -2.34 -4.23 -2.47
C ARG A 94 -2.47 -3.05 -3.41
N ILE A 95 -1.69 -2.04 -3.09
CA ILE A 95 -1.32 -0.98 -4.01
C ILE A 95 0.08 -1.31 -4.52
N VAL A 96 0.30 -1.17 -5.82
CA VAL A 96 1.59 -1.40 -6.46
C VAL A 96 1.98 -0.14 -7.20
N ALA A 97 3.13 0.44 -6.83
CA ALA A 97 3.79 1.47 -7.61
C ALA A 97 4.80 0.79 -8.53
N ASP A 98 4.65 1.00 -9.84
CA ASP A 98 5.44 0.35 -10.88
C ASP A 98 5.95 1.42 -11.85
N SER A 99 7.25 1.46 -12.09
CA SER A 99 7.84 2.43 -13.01
C SER A 99 8.70 1.70 -14.04
N PRO A 100 8.44 1.89 -15.35
CA PRO A 100 9.28 1.31 -16.39
C PRO A 100 10.67 1.92 -16.34
N ILE A 101 11.69 1.08 -16.40
CA ILE A 101 13.10 1.49 -16.55
C ILE A 101 13.46 1.49 -18.04
N GLY A 102 13.02 0.47 -18.78
CA GLY A 102 13.24 0.39 -20.23
C GLY A 102 13.27 -1.05 -20.75
N PRO A 103 13.42 -1.26 -22.06
CA PRO A 103 13.48 -2.59 -22.67
C PRO A 103 14.66 -3.42 -22.16
N LEU A 104 14.44 -4.68 -21.80
CA LEU A 104 15.50 -5.57 -21.33
C LEU A 104 16.63 -5.66 -22.37
N PRO A 105 17.87 -5.26 -22.03
CA PRO A 105 18.99 -5.36 -22.96
C PRO A 105 19.28 -6.82 -23.35
N ARG A 106 19.67 -7.05 -24.61
CA ARG A 106 19.92 -8.42 -25.14
C ARG A 106 20.96 -9.22 -24.34
N ARG A 107 21.91 -8.53 -23.71
CA ARG A 107 22.96 -9.12 -22.87
C ARG A 107 22.92 -8.53 -21.48
N TYR A 108 21.77 -8.66 -20.82
CA TYR A 108 21.63 -8.19 -19.45
C TYR A 108 22.14 -9.23 -18.45
N ASP A 109 23.00 -8.80 -17.52
CA ASP A 109 23.51 -9.65 -16.46
C ASP A 109 22.46 -9.82 -15.35
N LEU A 110 21.79 -10.97 -15.36
CA LEU A 110 20.75 -11.31 -14.40
C LEU A 110 21.30 -11.49 -12.99
N GLU A 111 22.55 -11.93 -12.83
CA GLU A 111 23.16 -12.07 -11.52
C GLU A 111 23.45 -10.68 -10.92
N LYS A 112 23.91 -9.74 -11.74
CA LYS A 112 24.04 -8.34 -11.35
C LYS A 112 22.70 -7.73 -10.95
N LEU A 113 21.61 -8.05 -11.65
CA LEU A 113 20.25 -7.62 -11.27
C LEU A 113 19.86 -8.13 -9.88
N LEU A 114 20.07 -9.42 -9.62
CA LEU A 114 19.72 -10.02 -8.33
C LEU A 114 20.53 -9.41 -7.18
N ARG A 115 21.81 -9.14 -7.39
CA ARG A 115 22.66 -8.44 -6.42
C ARG A 115 22.15 -7.01 -6.18
N ARG A 116 21.82 -6.28 -7.24
CA ARG A 116 21.28 -4.92 -7.14
C ARG A 116 19.97 -4.91 -6.34
N ASN A 117 19.07 -5.87 -6.56
CA ASN A 117 17.83 -5.99 -5.79
C ASN A 117 18.07 -6.17 -4.28
N ALA A 118 19.17 -6.80 -3.88
CA ALA A 118 19.51 -6.94 -2.46
C ALA A 118 20.00 -5.63 -1.82
N GLU A 119 20.40 -4.65 -2.63
CA GLU A 119 20.92 -3.35 -2.20
C GLU A 119 19.86 -2.23 -2.31
N LEU A 120 18.68 -2.51 -2.88
CA LEU A 120 17.64 -1.50 -3.05
C LEU A 120 16.91 -1.22 -1.74
N ASP A 121 16.85 0.06 -1.40
CA ASP A 121 16.06 0.55 -0.27
C ASP A 121 14.56 0.63 -0.56
N VAL A 122 14.17 0.51 -1.83
CA VAL A 122 12.77 0.59 -2.28
C VAL A 122 12.49 -0.42 -3.39
N GLY A 123 11.47 -1.26 -3.15
CA GLY A 123 10.93 -2.16 -4.16
C GLY A 123 11.93 -3.20 -4.67
N ALA A 124 11.72 -3.67 -5.89
CA ALA A 124 12.60 -4.59 -6.60
C ALA A 124 12.51 -4.35 -8.11
N ILE A 125 13.63 -4.56 -8.80
CA ILE A 125 13.68 -4.60 -10.26
C ILE A 125 13.06 -5.93 -10.71
N CYS A 126 12.06 -5.81 -11.58
CA CYS A 126 11.30 -6.91 -12.16
C CYS A 126 11.49 -6.95 -13.68
N ILE A 127 11.33 -8.14 -14.25
CA ILE A 127 11.30 -8.37 -15.70
C ILE A 127 9.85 -8.66 -16.06
N GLU A 128 9.24 -7.81 -16.87
CA GLU A 128 7.81 -7.87 -17.22
C GLU A 128 7.64 -7.86 -18.74
N ASP A 129 6.73 -8.68 -19.24
CA ASP A 129 6.41 -8.75 -20.65
C ASP A 129 5.22 -7.85 -20.98
N PHE A 130 5.42 -6.90 -21.88
CA PHE A 130 4.36 -6.02 -22.39
C PHE A 130 4.07 -6.38 -23.84
N ARG A 131 2.78 -6.40 -24.21
CA ARG A 131 2.39 -6.41 -25.62
C ARG A 131 2.21 -4.98 -26.09
N ASN A 132 2.95 -4.58 -27.11
CA ASN A 132 2.75 -3.28 -27.74
C ASN A 132 1.46 -3.31 -28.59
N GLU A 133 1.10 -2.15 -29.16
CA GLU A 133 -0.10 -2.00 -30.00
C GLU A 133 -0.04 -2.81 -31.30
N GLU A 134 1.16 -3.20 -31.73
CA GLU A 134 1.42 -4.02 -32.93
C GLU A 134 1.32 -5.52 -32.64
N GLY A 135 1.16 -5.90 -31.36
CA GLY A 135 1.06 -7.28 -30.89
C GLY A 135 2.39 -7.95 -30.54
N ASP A 136 3.51 -7.23 -30.68
CA ASP A 136 4.84 -7.71 -30.30
C ASP A 136 5.01 -7.71 -28.78
N GLN A 137 5.58 -8.80 -28.28
CA GLN A 137 5.96 -8.93 -26.88
C GLN A 137 7.33 -8.31 -26.67
N VAL A 138 7.37 -7.21 -25.92
CA VAL A 138 8.59 -6.53 -25.51
C VAL A 138 8.76 -6.71 -24.01
N THR A 139 9.88 -7.31 -23.63
CA THR A 139 10.25 -7.49 -22.23
C THR A 139 10.91 -6.21 -21.71
N TYR A 140 10.42 -5.69 -20.58
CA TYR A 140 10.92 -4.49 -19.92
C TYR A 140 11.50 -4.82 -18.55
N LEU A 141 12.50 -4.03 -18.16
CA LEU A 141 12.87 -3.81 -16.77
C LEU A 141 11.90 -2.79 -16.16
N THR A 142 11.38 -3.10 -14.98
CA THR A 142 10.49 -2.23 -14.21
C THR A 142 10.99 -2.18 -12.76
N LEU A 143 10.84 -1.05 -12.09
CA LEU A 143 11.01 -0.97 -10.64
C LEU A 143 9.63 -1.02 -9.98
N ARG A 144 9.44 -1.95 -9.06
CA ARG A 144 8.15 -2.19 -8.42
C ARG A 144 8.24 -2.17 -6.91
N ALA A 145 7.39 -1.38 -6.27
CA ALA A 145 7.14 -1.42 -4.83
C ALA A 145 5.66 -1.70 -4.57
N SER A 146 5.33 -2.28 -3.42
CA SER A 146 3.95 -2.58 -3.04
C SER A 146 3.67 -2.23 -1.60
N HIS A 147 2.45 -1.78 -1.34
CA HIS A 147 1.92 -1.49 -0.02
C HIS A 147 0.63 -2.27 0.22
N LEU A 148 0.38 -2.70 1.47
CA LEU A 148 -0.89 -3.32 1.84
C LEU A 148 -1.98 -2.24 1.92
N LEU A 149 -3.16 -2.55 1.39
CA LEU A 149 -4.29 -1.63 1.51
C LEU A 149 -4.79 -1.51 2.96
N SER A 150 -4.65 -2.57 3.75
CA SER A 150 -5.12 -2.61 5.14
C SER A 150 -4.39 -1.65 6.08
N THR A 151 -3.18 -1.23 5.73
CA THR A 151 -2.36 -0.29 6.51
C THR A 151 -2.14 1.02 5.76
N LEU A 152 -3.02 1.35 4.81
CA LEU A 152 -2.83 2.45 3.89
C LEU A 152 -2.68 3.80 4.60
N ASP A 153 -1.58 4.48 4.31
CA ASP A 153 -1.33 5.87 4.65
C ASP A 153 -0.96 6.68 3.40
N PHE A 154 -1.44 7.93 3.34
CA PHE A 154 -1.22 8.79 2.18
C PHE A 154 0.26 9.16 2.00
N GLU A 155 0.94 9.55 3.07
CA GLU A 155 2.34 10.00 3.02
C GLU A 155 3.23 8.82 2.61
N GLU A 156 2.98 7.63 3.16
CA GLU A 156 3.73 6.42 2.81
C GLU A 156 3.60 6.07 1.32
N VAL A 157 2.40 6.17 0.73
CA VAL A 157 2.22 5.87 -0.69
C VAL A 157 2.75 6.99 -1.59
N TRP A 158 2.58 8.24 -1.21
CA TRP A 158 3.17 9.35 -1.96
C TRP A 158 4.69 9.25 -1.98
N GLU A 159 5.33 9.01 -0.82
CA GLU A 159 6.77 8.76 -0.74
C GLU A 159 7.20 7.54 -1.56
N MET A 160 6.41 6.46 -1.53
CA MET A 160 6.68 5.27 -2.35
C MET A 160 6.71 5.61 -3.84
N ILE A 161 5.74 6.40 -4.33
CA ILE A 161 5.69 6.86 -5.72
C ILE A 161 6.95 7.67 -6.07
N GLU A 162 7.32 8.64 -5.24
CA GLU A 162 8.50 9.47 -5.50
C GLU A 162 9.82 8.68 -5.46
N LYS A 163 9.97 7.78 -4.48
CA LYS A 163 11.15 6.92 -4.33
C LYS A 163 11.29 5.97 -5.51
N VAL A 164 10.19 5.34 -5.94
CA VAL A 164 10.18 4.46 -7.12
C VAL A 164 10.57 5.25 -8.37
N ALA A 165 9.99 6.43 -8.61
CA ALA A 165 10.34 7.25 -9.77
C ALA A 165 11.84 7.61 -9.81
N ARG A 166 12.36 8.17 -8.71
CA ARG A 166 13.77 8.60 -8.63
C ARG A 166 14.73 7.43 -8.78
N MET A 167 14.43 6.29 -8.16
CA MET A 167 15.29 5.12 -8.24
C MET A 167 15.23 4.47 -9.63
N ALA A 168 14.05 4.42 -10.27
CA ALA A 168 13.93 3.94 -11.64
C ALA A 168 14.74 4.79 -12.62
N ASP A 169 14.69 6.12 -12.51
CA ASP A 169 15.49 7.04 -13.34
C ASP A 169 17.00 6.85 -13.13
N VAL A 170 17.46 6.65 -11.89
CA VAL A 170 18.87 6.32 -11.60
C VAL A 170 19.28 4.98 -12.24
N ILE A 171 18.45 3.95 -12.11
CA ILE A 171 18.74 2.63 -12.69
C ILE A 171 18.74 2.70 -14.21
N GLU A 172 17.78 3.39 -14.82
CA GLU A 172 17.71 3.61 -16.26
C GLU A 172 19.02 4.21 -16.78
N ARG A 173 19.49 5.28 -16.12
CA ARG A 173 20.77 5.90 -16.46
C ARG A 173 21.92 4.91 -16.35
N ASP A 174 22.01 4.12 -15.30
CA ASP A 174 23.11 3.15 -15.15
C ASP A 174 23.08 2.06 -16.22
N VAL A 175 21.88 1.57 -16.56
CA VAL A 175 21.69 0.52 -17.56
C VAL A 175 22.04 1.04 -18.95
N TYR A 176 21.54 2.21 -19.35
CA TYR A 176 21.67 2.72 -20.72
C TYR A 176 22.80 3.72 -20.95
N ALA A 177 23.38 4.33 -19.92
CA ALA A 177 24.65 5.06 -20.08
C ALA A 177 25.81 4.11 -20.45
N SER A 178 25.69 2.83 -20.06
CA SER A 178 26.66 1.79 -20.42
C SER A 178 26.63 1.40 -21.91
N ASP A 179 25.54 1.73 -22.63
CA ASP A 179 25.37 1.42 -24.07
C ASP A 179 25.85 2.56 -25.00
N LEU A 180 26.21 3.73 -24.45
CA LEU A 180 26.68 4.91 -25.19
C LEU A 180 28.22 5.00 -25.31
N HIS A 181 28.95 4.03 -24.76
CA HIS A 181 30.42 3.93 -24.77
C HIS A 181 30.89 2.54 -25.22
#